data_AF-A0A3A4VAY0-F1
#
_entry.id   AF-A0A3A4VAY0-F1
#
_cell.length_a   1.000
_cell.length_b   1.000
_cell.length_c   1.000
_cell.angle_alpha   90.00
_cell.angle_beta   90.00
_cell.angle_gamma   90.00
#
_symmetry.space_group_name_H-M   'P 1'
#
loop_
_entity.id
_entity.type
_entity.pdbx_description
1 polymer ?
#
loop_
_entity_poly.entity_id
_entity_poly.type
_entity_poly.pdbx_seq_one_letter_code
_entity_poly.pdbx_strand_id
1 'polypeptide(L)'
;MNKLIFALLVVIILVGGFFVLNSYMYQEKQGPTDHKNATYVIEGEPVTLVDGVAETEAAPGSTSKTITRYFGNEVKGDLNGDMINDLAFILTQETGGSGTFYYVVGAIQNADNTYEGTHAVLLGDRIAPQTTEMSRNPNHKNVIVVNYADRAPGEPMTAQPSVGKSIWLKLDPATMQFGEVVQNFEGEADPSRMTLDMKTWNWVSTLYNDGREILPKKAGAFTLTFENDGRFSATTDCNGVGGTYTAENGRITFSDMMSTLMFCEGSQEGEFTHMLTNTSGYLFTSRGELILELKFDGGTVTFR
;
A
#
# COMPACT_ATOMS: atom_id res chain seq x y z
N MET A 1 -3.33 42.45 61.75
CA MET A 1 -3.12 41.01 61.42
C MET A 1 -4.01 40.54 60.27
N ASN A 2 -5.33 40.84 60.26
CA ASN A 2 -6.24 40.34 59.21
C ASN A 2 -5.99 40.83 57.77
N LYS A 3 -5.55 42.08 57.55
CA LYS A 3 -5.29 42.58 56.18
C LYS A 3 -4.12 41.90 55.49
N LEU A 4 -3.08 41.54 56.27
CA LEU A 4 -1.89 40.85 55.77
C LEU A 4 -2.20 39.39 55.41
N ILE A 5 -3.00 38.70 56.24
CA ILE A 5 -3.45 37.33 55.99
C ILE A 5 -4.36 37.28 54.76
N PHE A 6 -5.26 38.25 54.59
CA PHE A 6 -6.14 38.33 53.42
C PHE A 6 -5.35 38.60 52.13
N ALA A 7 -4.38 39.51 52.15
CA ALA A 7 -3.51 39.76 51.01
C ALA A 7 -2.70 38.51 50.62
N LEU A 8 -2.22 37.75 51.61
CA LEU A 8 -1.45 36.53 51.36
C LEU A 8 -2.31 35.41 50.75
N LEU A 9 -3.57 35.27 51.19
CA LEU A 9 -4.54 34.33 50.61
C LEU A 9 -4.88 34.67 49.15
N VAL A 10 -5.07 35.95 48.84
CA VAL A 10 -5.32 36.39 47.45
C VAL A 10 -4.12 36.08 46.55
N VAL A 11 -2.89 36.32 47.03
CA VAL A 11 -1.68 35.97 46.28
C VAL A 11 -1.56 34.47 46.05
N ILE A 12 -1.86 33.64 47.05
CA ILE A 12 -1.83 32.17 46.89
C ILE A 12 -2.85 31.70 45.86
N ILE A 13 -4.07 32.26 45.87
CA ILE A 13 -5.11 31.93 44.90
C ILE A 13 -4.70 32.36 43.48
N LEU A 14 -4.12 33.55 43.33
CA LEU A 14 -3.66 34.05 42.03
C LEU A 14 -2.47 33.24 41.50
N VAL A 15 -1.53 32.84 42.36
CA VAL A 15 -0.39 31.99 41.98
C VAL A 15 -0.88 30.58 41.64
N GLY A 16 -1.74 29.99 42.46
CA GLY A 16 -2.34 28.68 42.18
C GLY A 16 -3.16 28.70 40.89
N GLY A 17 -3.98 29.74 40.69
CA GLY A 17 -4.74 29.96 39.46
C GLY A 17 -3.83 30.14 38.24
N PHE A 18 -2.74 30.89 38.36
CA PHE A 18 -1.72 31.05 37.31
C PHE A 18 -1.05 29.72 36.96
N PHE A 19 -0.69 28.89 37.94
CA PHE A 19 -0.10 27.58 37.68
C PHE A 19 -1.08 26.64 36.99
N VAL A 20 -2.36 26.65 37.38
CA VAL A 20 -3.41 25.82 36.75
C VAL A 20 -3.69 26.28 35.32
N LEU A 21 -3.81 27.59 35.09
CA LEU A 21 -3.99 28.15 33.75
C LEU A 21 -2.77 27.91 32.88
N ASN A 22 -1.56 28.09 33.41
CA ASN A 22 -0.33 27.83 32.69
C ASN A 22 -0.19 26.33 32.36
N SER A 23 -0.51 25.43 33.29
CA SER A 23 -0.51 23.98 33.00
C SER A 23 -1.56 23.59 31.96
N TYR A 24 -2.73 24.20 31.99
CA TYR A 24 -3.79 24.00 31.00
C TYR A 24 -3.34 24.47 29.62
N MET A 25 -2.80 25.69 29.51
CA MET A 25 -2.23 26.24 28.29
C MET A 25 -0.98 25.48 27.80
N TYR A 26 -0.24 24.83 28.70
CA TYR A 26 0.93 24.00 28.37
C TYR A 26 0.51 22.65 27.77
N GLN A 27 -0.57 22.04 28.30
CA GLN A 27 -1.17 20.84 27.73
C GLN A 27 -1.86 21.11 26.40
N GLU A 28 -2.53 22.24 26.24
CA GLU A 28 -3.15 22.65 24.96
C GLU A 28 -2.09 22.93 23.86
N LYS A 29 -0.86 23.25 24.25
CA LYS A 29 0.27 23.43 23.33
C LYS A 29 0.97 22.13 22.93
N GLN A 30 0.77 21.03 23.65
CA GLN A 30 1.35 19.73 23.30
C GLN A 30 0.30 18.90 22.58
N GLY A 31 0.69 18.25 21.49
CA GLY A 31 -0.22 17.40 20.73
C GLY A 31 -0.78 16.25 21.61
N PRO A 32 -1.85 15.58 21.15
CA PRO A 32 -2.45 14.48 21.89
C PRO A 32 -1.49 13.29 21.97
N THR A 33 -1.38 12.66 23.15
CA THR A 33 -0.54 11.47 23.36
C THR A 33 -1.22 10.16 22.95
N ASP A 34 -2.49 10.23 22.55
CA ASP A 34 -3.24 9.12 21.97
C ASP A 34 -3.74 9.54 20.58
N HIS A 35 -3.42 8.74 19.57
CA HIS A 35 -3.89 8.94 18.19
C HIS A 35 -5.41 9.00 18.08
N LYS A 36 -6.16 8.38 19.01
CA LYS A 36 -7.62 8.46 19.06
C LYS A 36 -8.15 9.82 19.56
N ASN A 37 -7.26 10.71 19.98
CA ASN A 37 -7.55 12.08 20.39
C ASN A 37 -6.92 13.13 19.44
N ALA A 38 -6.36 12.68 18.31
CA ALA A 38 -5.73 13.56 17.33
C ALA A 38 -6.73 14.21 16.35
N THR A 39 -6.26 15.27 15.71
CA THR A 39 -6.97 15.96 14.63
C THR A 39 -6.50 15.42 13.30
N TYR A 40 -7.44 15.02 12.44
CA TYR A 40 -7.21 14.55 11.08
C TYR A 40 -7.93 15.44 10.09
N VAL A 41 -7.38 15.63 8.89
CA VAL A 41 -8.03 16.46 7.86
C VAL A 41 -8.82 15.57 6.92
N ILE A 42 -10.16 15.63 6.97
CA ILE A 42 -11.06 14.81 6.15
C ILE A 42 -11.77 15.73 5.16
N GLU A 43 -11.59 15.49 3.86
CA GLU A 43 -12.15 16.33 2.79
C GLU A 43 -11.82 17.83 2.91
N GLY A 44 -10.65 18.15 3.49
CA GLY A 44 -10.19 19.52 3.72
C GLY A 44 -10.61 20.12 5.06
N GLU A 45 -11.49 19.45 5.81
CA GLU A 45 -11.98 19.92 7.10
C GLU A 45 -11.24 19.22 8.26
N PRO A 46 -10.75 19.96 9.27
CA PRO A 46 -10.13 19.38 10.44
C PRO A 46 -11.18 18.71 11.34
N VAL A 47 -10.93 17.45 11.71
CA VAL A 47 -11.79 16.65 12.58
C VAL A 47 -10.97 16.15 13.76
N THR A 48 -11.22 16.73 14.94
CA THR A 48 -10.60 16.30 16.20
C THR A 48 -11.41 15.16 16.81
N LEU A 49 -10.79 14.00 16.95
CA LEU A 49 -11.40 12.88 17.67
C LEU A 49 -11.28 13.09 19.19
N VAL A 50 -12.25 12.53 19.91
CA VAL A 50 -12.23 12.37 21.36
C VAL A 50 -12.59 10.92 21.66
N ASP A 51 -11.64 10.18 22.22
CA ASP A 51 -11.70 8.73 22.44
C ASP A 51 -12.13 7.95 21.19
N GLY A 52 -11.63 8.40 20.03
CA GLY A 52 -11.86 7.78 18.73
C GLY A 52 -13.17 8.17 18.06
N VAL A 53 -13.87 9.19 18.54
CA VAL A 53 -15.14 9.65 17.96
C VAL A 53 -15.16 11.18 17.81
N ALA A 54 -15.69 11.68 16.71
CA ALA A 54 -16.07 13.07 16.55
C ALA A 54 -17.49 13.18 16.03
N GLU A 55 -18.24 14.15 16.52
CA GLU A 55 -19.60 14.45 16.06
C GLU A 55 -19.71 15.93 15.72
N THR A 56 -20.14 16.24 14.50
CA THR A 56 -20.40 17.61 14.03
C THR A 56 -21.80 17.69 13.40
N GLU A 57 -22.39 18.88 13.34
CA GLU A 57 -23.62 19.07 12.57
C GLU A 57 -23.32 18.90 11.08
N ALA A 58 -24.16 18.16 10.35
CA ALA A 58 -23.95 17.92 8.92
C ALA A 58 -24.08 19.21 8.07
N ALA A 59 -24.78 20.21 8.60
CA ALA A 59 -24.87 21.57 8.09
C ALA A 59 -25.27 22.51 9.24
N PRO A 60 -25.00 23.82 9.18
CA PRO A 60 -25.36 24.75 10.24
C PRO A 60 -26.86 24.67 10.61
N GLY A 61 -27.17 24.30 11.84
CA GLY A 61 -28.55 24.15 12.34
C GLY A 61 -29.25 22.85 11.93
N SER A 62 -28.52 21.88 11.39
CA SER A 62 -29.07 20.56 11.04
C SER A 62 -29.22 19.67 12.27
N THR A 63 -30.30 18.89 12.33
CA THR A 63 -30.44 17.81 13.32
C THR A 63 -29.63 16.57 12.94
N SER A 64 -29.22 16.46 11.67
CA SER A 64 -28.36 15.38 11.20
C SER A 64 -26.92 15.66 11.62
N LYS A 65 -26.26 14.63 12.12
CA LYS A 65 -24.85 14.69 12.53
C LYS A 65 -23.97 13.98 11.52
N THR A 66 -22.81 14.56 11.29
CA THR A 66 -21.67 13.85 10.73
C THR A 66 -20.92 13.19 11.89
N ILE A 67 -20.82 11.86 11.87
CA ILE A 67 -20.13 11.09 12.90
C ILE A 67 -18.89 10.47 12.27
N THR A 68 -17.72 10.87 12.74
CA THR A 68 -16.44 10.25 12.38
C THR A 68 -15.99 9.32 13.51
N ARG A 69 -15.57 8.09 13.19
CA ARG A 69 -15.20 7.07 14.18
C ARG A 69 -13.92 6.35 13.79
N TYR A 70 -13.07 6.09 14.78
CA TYR A 70 -11.97 5.13 14.68
C TYR A 70 -12.53 3.73 14.38
N PHE A 71 -12.16 3.19 13.23
CA PHE A 71 -12.55 1.85 12.81
C PHE A 71 -11.52 0.79 13.21
N GLY A 72 -10.23 1.15 13.16
CA GLY A 72 -9.11 0.22 13.36
C GLY A 72 -8.46 -0.20 12.05
N ASN A 73 -8.14 -1.48 11.90
CA ASN A 73 -7.34 -2.01 10.78
C ASN A 73 -5.96 -1.33 10.70
N GLU A 74 -5.27 -1.31 11.83
CA GLU A 74 -4.05 -0.53 12.03
C GLU A 74 -2.79 -1.27 11.59
N VAL A 75 -1.85 -0.51 11.03
CA VAL A 75 -0.46 -0.92 10.80
C VAL A 75 0.46 0.04 11.54
N LYS A 76 1.52 -0.51 12.13
CA LYS A 76 2.60 0.26 12.75
C LYS A 76 3.82 0.24 11.85
N GLY A 77 4.42 1.40 11.62
CA GLY A 77 5.63 1.55 10.82
C GLY A 77 6.06 3.00 10.72
N ASP A 78 7.31 3.22 10.33
CA ASP A 78 7.84 4.55 10.05
C ASP A 78 7.23 5.08 8.73
N LEU A 79 6.34 6.07 8.80
CA LEU A 79 5.65 6.62 7.64
C LEU A 79 6.32 7.88 7.12
N ASN A 80 6.90 8.70 8.01
CA ASN A 80 7.54 9.97 7.66
C ASN A 80 9.07 9.87 7.42
N GLY A 81 9.68 8.72 7.73
CA GLY A 81 11.12 8.45 7.56
C GLY A 81 12.00 8.94 8.71
N ASP A 82 11.45 9.22 9.89
CA ASP A 82 12.19 9.75 11.04
C ASP A 82 12.72 8.67 12.01
N MET A 83 12.53 7.39 11.67
CA MET A 83 12.86 6.20 12.47
C MET A 83 12.04 6.04 13.76
N ILE A 84 10.99 6.83 13.96
CA ILE A 84 9.95 6.61 14.96
C ILE A 84 8.82 5.83 14.29
N ASN A 85 8.18 4.94 15.04
CA ASN A 85 7.05 4.20 14.48
C ASN A 85 5.77 5.02 14.60
N ASP A 86 5.13 5.24 13.47
CA ASP A 86 3.82 5.85 13.34
C ASP A 86 2.73 4.77 13.25
N LEU A 87 1.49 5.22 13.13
CA LEU A 87 0.33 4.37 12.87
C LEU A 87 -0.38 4.81 11.60
N ALA A 88 -0.84 3.87 10.78
CA ALA A 88 -1.88 4.12 9.79
C ALA A 88 -3.07 3.21 10.07
N PHE A 89 -4.28 3.76 9.95
CA PHE A 89 -5.52 3.06 10.29
C PHE A 89 -6.71 3.68 9.54
N ILE A 90 -7.89 3.09 9.72
CA ILE A 90 -9.11 3.50 9.04
C ILE A 90 -10.02 4.29 9.98
N LEU A 91 -10.60 5.36 9.44
CA LEU A 91 -11.75 6.09 9.99
C LEU A 91 -13.00 5.76 9.17
N THR A 92 -14.15 5.72 9.82
CA THR A 92 -15.45 5.76 9.15
C THR A 92 -16.12 7.10 9.36
N GLN A 93 -16.92 7.53 8.38
CA GLN A 93 -17.75 8.72 8.49
C GLN A 93 -19.17 8.44 8.01
N GLU A 94 -20.15 8.87 8.80
CA GLU A 94 -21.58 8.81 8.49
C GLU A 94 -22.13 10.24 8.45
N THR A 95 -22.59 10.73 7.29
CA THR A 95 -23.00 12.13 7.09
C THR A 95 -24.51 12.35 7.18
N GLY A 96 -25.19 11.56 8.01
CA GLY A 96 -26.66 11.62 8.21
C GLY A 96 -27.51 10.98 7.11
N GLY A 97 -26.89 10.38 6.08
CA GLY A 97 -27.52 9.48 5.11
C GLY A 97 -27.44 8.00 5.50
N SER A 98 -27.61 7.08 4.54
CA SER A 98 -27.44 5.63 4.74
C SER A 98 -26.04 5.11 4.36
N GLY A 99 -25.13 6.02 3.98
CA GLY A 99 -23.77 5.70 3.55
C GLY A 99 -22.81 5.70 4.73
N THR A 100 -21.78 4.86 4.64
CA THR A 100 -20.65 4.85 5.57
C THR A 100 -19.39 4.95 4.73
N PHE A 101 -18.73 6.08 4.78
CA PHE A 101 -17.51 6.33 4.03
C PHE A 101 -16.30 5.87 4.84
N TYR A 102 -15.34 5.25 4.17
CA TYR A 102 -14.12 4.74 4.78
C TYR A 102 -12.93 5.55 4.31
N TYR A 103 -12.10 5.98 5.24
CA TYR A 103 -10.91 6.76 4.97
C TYR A 103 -9.70 6.13 5.64
N VAL A 104 -8.55 6.15 4.99
CA VAL A 104 -7.27 5.84 5.63
C VAL A 104 -6.58 7.14 6.05
N VAL A 105 -6.02 7.12 7.26
CA VAL A 105 -5.24 8.22 7.86
C VAL A 105 -3.97 7.67 8.50
N GLY A 106 -3.00 8.56 8.72
CA GLY A 106 -1.81 8.33 9.52
C GLY A 106 -1.84 9.17 10.79
N ALA A 107 -1.35 8.62 11.89
CA ALA A 107 -1.01 9.33 13.11
C ALA A 107 0.51 9.27 13.29
N ILE A 108 1.15 10.40 13.02
CA ILE A 108 2.60 10.56 13.00
C ILE A 108 3.07 10.89 14.41
N GLN A 109 3.94 10.05 14.95
CA GLN A 109 4.40 10.15 16.32
C GLN A 109 5.63 11.05 16.40
N ASN A 110 5.49 12.16 17.10
CA ASN A 110 6.59 13.05 17.41
C ASN A 110 7.50 12.45 18.49
N ALA A 111 8.74 12.96 18.57
CA ALA A 111 9.73 12.54 19.56
C ALA A 111 9.30 12.73 21.03
N ASP A 112 8.30 13.58 21.28
CA ASP A 112 7.70 13.80 22.60
C ASP A 112 6.50 12.87 22.91
N ASN A 113 6.26 11.86 22.07
CA ASN A 113 5.12 10.92 22.13
C ASN A 113 3.75 11.57 21.91
N THR A 114 3.71 12.72 21.25
CA THR A 114 2.46 13.30 20.74
C THR A 114 2.19 12.85 19.30
N TYR A 115 0.93 12.90 18.88
CA TYR A 115 0.50 12.51 17.55
C TYR A 115 0.04 13.71 16.72
N GLU A 116 0.51 13.76 15.48
CA GLU A 116 0.00 14.65 14.43
C GLU A 116 -0.76 13.83 13.39
N GLY A 117 -2.02 14.16 13.13
CA GLY A 117 -2.84 13.44 12.16
C GLY A 117 -2.60 13.92 10.73
N THR A 118 -2.66 12.99 9.77
CA THR A 118 -2.54 13.31 8.34
C THR A 118 -3.86 13.76 7.74
N HIS A 119 -3.81 14.16 6.46
CA HIS A 119 -4.97 14.19 5.59
C HIS A 119 -5.44 12.78 5.29
N ALA A 120 -6.76 12.63 5.19
CA ALA A 120 -7.43 11.38 4.95
C ALA A 120 -7.56 11.09 3.44
N VAL A 121 -7.36 9.83 3.06
CA VAL A 121 -7.63 9.35 1.69
C VAL A 121 -8.91 8.54 1.71
N LEU A 122 -9.88 8.91 0.87
CA LEU A 122 -11.13 8.17 0.72
C LEU A 122 -10.88 6.81 0.07
N LEU A 123 -11.29 5.73 0.72
CA LEU A 123 -11.27 4.37 0.20
C LEU A 123 -12.58 4.03 -0.55
N GLY A 124 -13.73 4.53 -0.06
CA GLY A 124 -15.02 4.35 -0.71
C GLY A 124 -16.23 4.33 0.26
N ASP A 125 -17.43 4.10 -0.29
CA ASP A 125 -18.70 3.97 0.46
C ASP A 125 -19.07 2.49 0.65
N ARG A 126 -19.24 2.09 1.92
CA ARG A 126 -19.66 0.74 2.33
C ARG A 126 -18.82 -0.35 1.67
N ILE A 127 -17.50 -0.15 1.69
CA ILE A 127 -16.51 -1.17 1.31
C ILE A 127 -16.39 -2.22 2.42
N ALA A 128 -15.66 -3.31 2.14
CA ALA A 128 -15.25 -4.27 3.16
C ALA A 128 -13.72 -4.17 3.38
N PRO A 129 -13.24 -3.47 4.42
CA PRO A 129 -11.82 -3.42 4.75
C PRO A 129 -11.25 -4.83 5.01
N GLN A 130 -10.02 -5.06 4.55
CA GLN A 130 -9.29 -6.30 4.80
C GLN A 130 -8.08 -6.00 5.66
N THR A 131 -6.87 -5.98 5.09
CA THR A 131 -5.62 -5.71 5.82
C THR A 131 -5.07 -4.35 5.48
N THR A 132 -4.44 -3.69 6.46
CA THR A 132 -3.47 -2.63 6.24
C THR A 132 -2.10 -3.17 6.62
N GLU A 133 -1.11 -3.06 5.73
CA GLU A 133 0.26 -3.53 6.00
C GLU A 133 1.31 -2.60 5.39
N MET A 134 2.55 -2.70 5.85
CA MET A 134 3.68 -2.03 5.19
C MET A 134 3.97 -2.77 3.87
N SER A 135 4.31 -2.03 2.82
CA SER A 135 4.69 -2.63 1.55
C SER A 135 5.89 -3.55 1.72
N ARG A 136 5.77 -4.77 1.18
CA ARG A 136 6.85 -5.76 1.16
C ARG A 136 7.82 -5.55 0.01
N ASN A 137 7.50 -4.63 -0.91
CA ASN A 137 8.38 -4.30 -2.01
C ASN A 137 9.56 -3.47 -1.48
N PRO A 138 10.82 -3.94 -1.64
CA PRO A 138 12.00 -3.24 -1.13
C PRO A 138 12.20 -1.84 -1.74
N ASN A 139 11.59 -1.56 -2.90
CA ASN A 139 11.60 -0.25 -3.53
C ASN A 139 10.51 0.70 -2.98
N HIS A 140 9.51 0.17 -2.28
CA HIS A 140 8.42 0.95 -1.68
C HIS A 140 8.68 1.21 -0.19
N LYS A 141 9.77 1.93 0.10
CA LYS A 141 10.08 2.34 1.48
C LYS A 141 9.04 3.31 2.02
N ASN A 142 8.62 3.08 3.26
CA ASN A 142 7.64 3.90 3.99
C ASN A 142 6.29 4.00 3.26
N VAL A 143 5.90 2.93 2.56
CA VAL A 143 4.62 2.82 1.85
C VAL A 143 3.72 1.86 2.60
N ILE A 144 2.47 2.26 2.82
CA ILE A 144 1.42 1.37 3.33
C ILE A 144 0.60 0.81 2.17
N VAL A 145 0.05 -0.38 2.36
CA VAL A 145 -0.88 -1.04 1.44
C VAL A 145 -2.19 -1.27 2.18
N VAL A 146 -3.26 -0.67 1.67
CA VAL A 146 -4.61 -0.86 2.21
C VAL A 146 -5.39 -1.75 1.27
N ASN A 147 -5.73 -2.96 1.74
CA ASN A 147 -6.52 -3.93 1.01
C ASN A 147 -7.98 -3.86 1.47
N TYR A 148 -8.90 -3.88 0.51
CA TYR A 148 -10.34 -3.85 0.76
C TYR A 148 -11.10 -4.47 -0.41
N ALA A 149 -12.34 -4.90 -0.18
CA ALA A 149 -13.24 -5.27 -1.26
C ALA A 149 -14.25 -4.15 -1.53
N ASP A 150 -14.54 -3.96 -2.81
CA ASP A 150 -15.57 -3.06 -3.33
C ASP A 150 -16.57 -3.85 -4.18
N ARG A 151 -17.66 -3.23 -4.60
CA ARG A 151 -18.68 -3.85 -5.46
C ARG A 151 -18.20 -3.90 -6.91
N ALA A 152 -18.75 -4.84 -7.69
CA ALA A 152 -18.53 -4.85 -9.12
C ALA A 152 -19.24 -3.64 -9.78
N PRO A 153 -18.71 -3.13 -10.91
CA PRO A 153 -19.34 -2.02 -11.61
C PRO A 153 -20.82 -2.30 -11.93
N GLY A 154 -21.70 -1.39 -11.50
CA GLY A 154 -23.14 -1.48 -11.75
C GLY A 154 -23.94 -2.30 -10.73
N GLU A 155 -23.31 -2.91 -9.73
CA GLU A 155 -24.03 -3.57 -8.65
C GLU A 155 -24.72 -2.57 -7.71
N PRO A 156 -25.90 -2.91 -7.16
CA PRO A 156 -26.60 -2.04 -6.22
C PRO A 156 -25.86 -1.95 -4.88
N MET A 157 -26.06 -0.87 -4.12
CA MET A 157 -25.41 -0.70 -2.80
C MET A 157 -25.85 -1.73 -1.74
N THR A 158 -26.89 -2.51 -2.02
CA THR A 158 -27.32 -3.67 -1.21
C THR A 158 -26.49 -4.93 -1.49
N ALA A 159 -25.74 -4.98 -2.59
CA ALA A 159 -24.82 -6.07 -2.87
C ALA A 159 -23.62 -6.01 -1.92
N GLN A 160 -23.11 -7.19 -1.56
CA GLN A 160 -21.91 -7.31 -0.74
C GLN A 160 -20.67 -7.03 -1.61
N PRO A 161 -19.71 -6.22 -1.12
CA PRO A 161 -18.44 -6.03 -1.80
C PRO A 161 -17.71 -7.36 -2.04
N SER A 162 -17.23 -7.58 -3.26
CA SER A 162 -16.62 -8.84 -3.70
C SER A 162 -15.38 -8.66 -4.59
N VAL A 163 -15.13 -7.46 -5.09
CA VAL A 163 -13.99 -7.13 -5.95
C VAL A 163 -12.86 -6.61 -5.08
N GLY A 164 -11.81 -7.40 -4.92
CA GLY A 164 -10.60 -6.99 -4.19
C GLY A 164 -9.91 -5.80 -4.85
N LYS A 165 -9.54 -4.81 -4.04
CA LYS A 165 -8.78 -3.62 -4.39
C LYS A 165 -7.65 -3.43 -3.38
N SER A 166 -6.59 -2.81 -3.85
CA SER A 166 -5.43 -2.45 -3.04
C SER A 166 -5.00 -1.05 -3.45
N ILE A 167 -4.68 -0.21 -2.47
CA ILE A 167 -4.08 1.11 -2.70
C ILE A 167 -2.77 1.21 -1.93
N TRP A 168 -1.72 1.68 -2.60
CA TRP A 168 -0.40 1.90 -2.03
C TRP A 168 -0.27 3.39 -1.75
N LEU A 169 0.03 3.76 -0.51
CA LEU A 169 0.08 5.15 -0.11
C LEU A 169 1.43 5.47 0.52
N LYS A 170 2.04 6.57 0.06
CA LYS A 170 3.25 7.13 0.64
C LYS A 170 2.94 8.50 1.22
N LEU A 171 3.33 8.73 2.46
CA LEU A 171 3.20 10.03 3.09
C LEU A 171 4.23 11.01 2.50
N ASP A 172 3.77 12.22 2.20
CA ASP A 172 4.63 13.40 2.06
C ASP A 172 4.71 14.13 3.41
N PRO A 173 5.84 14.05 4.13
CA PRO A 173 5.99 14.66 5.45
C PRO A 173 5.89 16.19 5.44
N ALA A 174 6.09 16.85 4.30
CA ALA A 174 6.00 18.31 4.22
C ALA A 174 4.55 18.81 4.21
N THR A 175 3.63 18.01 3.69
CA THR A 175 2.22 18.38 3.50
C THR A 175 1.26 17.56 4.36
N MET A 176 1.75 16.49 5.00
CA MET A 176 0.95 15.52 5.75
C MET A 176 -0.15 14.89 4.88
N GLN A 177 0.12 14.73 3.58
CA GLN A 177 -0.78 14.12 2.61
C GLN A 177 -0.22 12.79 2.12
N PHE A 178 -1.09 11.82 1.88
CA PHE A 178 -0.71 10.60 1.20
C PHE A 178 -0.81 10.78 -0.31
N GLY A 179 0.26 10.42 -1.02
CA GLY A 179 0.25 10.20 -2.46
C GLY A 179 0.04 8.73 -2.79
N GLU A 180 -0.79 8.44 -3.79
CA GLU A 180 -0.93 7.09 -4.32
C GLU A 180 0.33 6.69 -5.10
N VAL A 181 0.94 5.57 -4.70
CA VAL A 181 2.07 4.96 -5.40
C VAL A 181 1.50 4.09 -6.50
N VAL A 182 1.38 4.68 -7.69
CA VAL A 182 0.93 3.99 -8.90
C VAL A 182 1.87 2.81 -9.17
N GLN A 183 1.28 1.63 -9.25
CA GLN A 183 1.99 0.39 -9.57
C GLN A 183 2.16 0.26 -11.08
N ASN A 184 3.26 -0.34 -11.51
CA ASN A 184 3.54 -0.74 -12.89
C ASN A 184 3.70 0.45 -13.86
N PHE A 185 4.20 1.58 -13.37
CA PHE A 185 4.49 2.77 -14.17
C PHE A 185 5.95 2.79 -14.65
N GLU A 186 6.21 3.44 -15.79
CA GLU A 186 7.57 3.61 -16.31
C GLU A 186 8.40 4.50 -15.37
N GLY A 187 9.40 3.92 -14.71
CA GLY A 187 10.27 4.62 -13.76
C GLY A 187 10.15 4.12 -12.32
N GLU A 188 9.26 3.17 -12.04
CA GLU A 188 9.13 2.51 -10.73
C GLU A 188 10.37 1.70 -10.35
N ALA A 189 11.06 1.12 -11.33
CA ALA A 189 12.27 0.35 -11.15
C ALA A 189 13.47 1.03 -11.84
N ASP A 190 14.66 0.78 -11.29
CA ASP A 190 15.93 1.13 -11.91
C ASP A 190 16.52 -0.12 -12.60
N PRO A 191 16.44 -0.22 -13.94
CA PRO A 191 16.95 -1.38 -14.69
C PRO A 191 18.43 -1.66 -14.42
N SER A 192 19.23 -0.65 -14.04
CA SER A 192 20.66 -0.82 -13.79
C SER A 192 20.96 -1.62 -12.51
N ARG A 193 19.98 -1.76 -11.61
CA ARG A 193 20.07 -2.49 -10.34
C ARG A 193 19.34 -3.83 -10.36
N MET A 194 18.68 -4.17 -11.47
CA MET A 194 17.92 -5.40 -11.62
C MET A 194 18.83 -6.55 -12.04
N THR A 195 18.57 -7.73 -11.50
CA THR A 195 19.29 -8.97 -11.83
C THR A 195 18.30 -10.10 -12.04
N LEU A 196 18.70 -11.12 -12.80
CA LEU A 196 17.83 -12.26 -13.14
C LEU A 196 17.41 -13.04 -11.88
N ASP A 197 18.31 -13.18 -10.91
CA ASP A 197 18.15 -13.93 -9.65
C ASP A 197 17.41 -13.15 -8.54
N MET A 198 17.06 -11.88 -8.75
CA MET A 198 16.56 -11.02 -7.68
C MET A 198 15.19 -11.43 -7.11
N LYS A 199 14.39 -12.15 -7.89
CA LYS A 199 13.04 -12.62 -7.52
C LYS A 199 12.59 -13.76 -8.45
N THR A 200 11.47 -14.37 -8.10
CA THR A 200 10.70 -15.21 -9.01
C THR A 200 9.88 -14.35 -9.96
N TRP A 201 10.01 -14.62 -11.26
CA TRP A 201 9.36 -13.91 -12.36
C TRP A 201 8.10 -14.64 -12.81
N ASN A 202 6.96 -13.97 -12.84
CA ASN A 202 5.69 -14.52 -13.30
C ASN A 202 5.46 -14.15 -14.76
N TRP A 203 5.08 -15.11 -15.60
CA TRP A 203 4.76 -14.82 -17.00
C TRP A 203 3.51 -13.95 -17.10
N VAL A 204 3.61 -12.84 -17.82
CA VAL A 204 2.53 -11.89 -18.06
C VAL A 204 1.94 -12.09 -19.46
N SER A 205 2.79 -12.07 -20.49
CA SER A 205 2.37 -12.24 -21.88
C SER A 205 3.53 -12.63 -22.79
N THR A 206 3.18 -13.14 -23.97
CA THR A 206 4.09 -13.30 -25.11
C THR A 206 3.49 -12.60 -26.32
N LEU A 207 4.21 -11.64 -26.89
CA LEU A 207 3.81 -10.93 -28.10
C LEU A 207 4.73 -11.33 -29.25
N TYR A 208 4.19 -12.05 -30.23
CA TYR A 208 4.91 -12.43 -31.44
C TYR A 208 4.95 -11.28 -32.45
N ASN A 209 5.94 -11.32 -33.34
CA ASN A 209 6.12 -10.31 -34.39
C ASN A 209 4.99 -10.26 -35.43
N ASP A 210 4.19 -11.32 -35.54
CA ASP A 210 2.96 -11.38 -36.36
C ASP A 210 1.75 -10.71 -35.68
N GLY A 211 1.94 -10.14 -34.48
CA GLY A 211 0.91 -9.48 -33.69
C GLY A 211 0.09 -10.42 -32.81
N ARG A 212 0.35 -11.74 -32.85
CA ARG A 212 -0.31 -12.70 -31.97
C ARG A 212 0.18 -12.51 -30.53
N GLU A 213 -0.77 -12.29 -29.63
CA GLU A 213 -0.52 -12.24 -28.19
C GLU A 213 -1.03 -13.51 -27.52
N ILE A 214 -0.22 -14.06 -26.61
CA ILE A 214 -0.59 -15.17 -25.74
C ILE A 214 -0.52 -14.71 -24.29
N LEU A 215 -1.61 -14.95 -23.56
CA LEU A 215 -1.72 -14.71 -22.11
C LEU A 215 -1.81 -16.06 -21.37
N PRO A 216 -1.32 -16.15 -20.12
CA PRO A 216 -1.51 -17.34 -19.30
C PRO A 216 -3.00 -17.50 -18.94
N LYS A 217 -3.57 -18.67 -19.25
CA LYS A 217 -4.94 -19.07 -18.89
C LYS A 217 -5.13 -19.13 -17.37
N LYS A 218 -4.07 -19.46 -16.64
CA LYS A 218 -4.03 -19.49 -15.17
C LYS A 218 -2.94 -18.53 -14.68
N ALA A 219 -3.37 -17.34 -14.28
CA ALA A 219 -2.49 -16.32 -13.75
C ALA A 219 -1.66 -16.86 -12.56
N GLY A 220 -0.36 -16.55 -12.54
CA GLY A 220 0.57 -16.97 -11.48
C GLY A 220 0.97 -18.45 -11.49
N ALA A 221 0.47 -19.28 -12.41
CA ALA A 221 0.90 -20.67 -12.51
C ALA A 221 2.29 -20.82 -13.18
N PHE A 222 2.63 -19.88 -14.07
CA PHE A 222 3.83 -19.89 -14.86
C PHE A 222 4.90 -18.98 -14.25
N THR A 223 5.89 -19.58 -13.61
CA THR A 223 6.95 -18.84 -12.91
C THR A 223 8.32 -19.24 -13.44
N LEU A 224 9.30 -18.34 -13.33
CA LEU A 224 10.68 -18.53 -13.72
C LEU A 224 11.59 -17.97 -12.61
N THR A 225 12.47 -18.80 -12.08
CA THR A 225 13.43 -18.45 -11.03
C THR A 225 14.83 -18.78 -11.54
N PHE A 226 15.74 -17.81 -11.41
CA PHE A 226 17.15 -17.98 -11.74
C PHE A 226 17.96 -18.19 -10.47
N GLU A 227 18.87 -19.15 -10.50
CA GLU A 227 19.77 -19.49 -9.40
C GLU A 227 21.20 -18.99 -9.70
N ASN A 228 21.93 -18.60 -8.65
CA ASN A 228 23.27 -18.01 -8.76
C ASN A 228 24.34 -18.97 -9.29
N ASP A 229 24.02 -20.25 -9.42
CA ASP A 229 24.90 -21.28 -9.97
C ASP A 229 24.65 -21.57 -11.46
N GLY A 230 23.85 -20.74 -12.14
CA GLY A 230 23.56 -20.88 -13.58
C GLY A 230 22.46 -21.90 -13.88
N ARG A 231 21.67 -22.29 -12.88
CA ARG A 231 20.45 -23.10 -13.07
C ARG A 231 19.22 -22.21 -13.06
N PHE A 232 18.17 -22.68 -13.73
CA PHE A 232 16.85 -22.09 -13.59
C PHE A 232 15.84 -23.16 -13.22
N SER A 233 14.80 -22.74 -12.50
CA SER A 233 13.61 -23.53 -12.24
C SER A 233 12.39 -22.74 -12.67
N ALA A 234 11.37 -23.45 -13.12
CA ALA A 234 10.12 -22.88 -13.56
C ALA A 234 8.96 -23.79 -13.16
N THR A 235 7.81 -23.18 -12.90
CA THR A 235 6.54 -23.90 -12.75
C THR A 235 5.67 -23.59 -13.95
N THR A 236 4.87 -24.56 -14.38
CA THR A 236 3.79 -24.35 -15.36
C THR A 236 2.44 -24.64 -14.70
N ASP A 237 1.36 -24.56 -15.48
CA ASP A 237 0.05 -25.04 -15.06
C ASP A 237 -0.05 -26.58 -14.98
N CYS A 238 1.02 -27.33 -15.28
CA CYS A 238 1.06 -28.78 -15.24
C CYS A 238 2.28 -29.38 -14.53
N ASN A 239 3.50 -29.00 -14.93
CA ASN A 239 4.75 -29.58 -14.46
C ASN A 239 5.72 -28.54 -13.87
N GLY A 240 6.74 -29.06 -13.19
CA GLY A 240 7.97 -28.31 -12.95
C GLY A 240 8.92 -28.49 -14.13
N VAL A 241 9.54 -27.39 -14.55
CA VAL A 241 10.57 -27.35 -15.59
C VAL A 241 11.87 -26.83 -14.97
N GLY A 242 13.01 -27.35 -15.38
CA GLY A 242 14.31 -26.84 -14.94
C GLY A 242 15.40 -27.12 -15.95
N GLY A 243 16.55 -26.47 -15.77
CA GLY A 243 17.70 -26.64 -16.64
C GLY A 243 18.83 -25.68 -16.28
N THR A 244 19.69 -25.40 -17.24
CA THR A 244 20.79 -24.45 -17.10
C THR A 244 20.53 -23.20 -17.94
N TYR A 245 21.12 -22.08 -17.55
CA TYR A 245 21.12 -20.86 -18.34
C TYR A 245 22.50 -20.19 -18.33
N THR A 246 22.80 -19.49 -19.41
CA THR A 246 23.93 -18.56 -19.47
C THR A 246 23.40 -17.17 -19.78
N ALA A 247 23.87 -16.15 -19.06
CA ALA A 247 23.46 -14.77 -19.27
C ALA A 247 24.67 -13.84 -19.22
N GLU A 248 24.89 -13.09 -20.29
CA GLU A 248 25.97 -12.11 -20.39
C GLU A 248 25.62 -11.01 -21.38
N ASN A 249 25.89 -9.75 -21.04
CA ASN A 249 25.74 -8.60 -21.94
C ASN A 249 24.36 -8.52 -22.63
N GLY A 250 23.27 -8.76 -21.88
CA GLY A 250 21.90 -8.72 -22.41
C GLY A 250 21.52 -9.92 -23.28
N ARG A 251 22.37 -10.94 -23.39
CA ARG A 251 22.04 -12.21 -24.04
C ARG A 251 21.75 -13.26 -23.00
N ILE A 252 20.80 -14.14 -23.31
CA ILE A 252 20.49 -15.28 -22.46
C ILE A 252 20.21 -16.52 -23.31
N THR A 253 20.65 -17.69 -22.84
CA THR A 253 20.37 -18.98 -23.48
C THR A 253 19.98 -19.99 -22.41
N PHE A 254 18.90 -20.72 -22.65
CA PHE A 254 18.45 -21.84 -21.82
C PHE A 254 18.90 -23.16 -22.45
N SER A 255 19.40 -24.08 -21.64
CA SER A 255 19.97 -25.36 -22.04
C SER A 255 19.55 -26.48 -21.09
N ASP A 256 19.71 -27.73 -21.53
CA ASP A 256 19.47 -28.95 -20.74
C ASP A 256 18.09 -29.00 -20.05
N MET A 257 17.08 -28.42 -20.71
CA MET A 257 15.75 -28.30 -20.12
C MET A 257 15.08 -29.66 -19.96
N MET A 258 14.58 -29.91 -18.77
CA MET A 258 13.82 -31.09 -18.39
C MET A 258 12.51 -30.68 -17.74
N SER A 259 11.45 -31.45 -17.99
CA SER A 259 10.13 -31.29 -17.38
C SER A 259 9.72 -32.59 -16.69
N THR A 260 8.89 -32.51 -15.65
CA THR A 260 8.21 -33.70 -15.14
C THR A 260 7.21 -34.24 -16.17
N LEU A 261 6.81 -35.51 -16.06
CA LEU A 261 6.00 -36.20 -17.08
C LEU A 261 4.52 -36.32 -16.67
N MET A 262 3.93 -35.28 -16.08
CA MET A 262 2.49 -35.21 -15.86
C MET A 262 1.80 -34.74 -17.13
N PHE A 263 0.71 -35.40 -17.50
CA PHE A 263 -0.15 -34.96 -18.60
C PHE A 263 -1.31 -34.13 -18.04
N CYS A 264 -1.48 -32.91 -18.55
CA CYS A 264 -2.62 -32.05 -18.24
C CYS A 264 -3.27 -31.57 -19.53
N GLU A 265 -4.54 -31.91 -19.73
CA GLU A 265 -5.31 -31.45 -20.88
C GLU A 265 -5.48 -29.92 -20.84
N GLY A 266 -5.22 -29.26 -21.97
CA GLY A 266 -5.40 -27.81 -22.13
C GLY A 266 -4.29 -26.92 -21.54
N SER A 267 -3.22 -27.52 -21.01
CA SER A 267 -2.03 -26.83 -20.47
C SER A 267 -1.33 -25.95 -21.52
N GLN A 268 -0.73 -24.85 -21.08
CA GLN A 268 0.15 -24.01 -21.91
C GLN A 268 1.66 -24.26 -21.68
N GLU A 269 2.03 -25.41 -21.09
CA GLU A 269 3.43 -25.77 -20.85
C GLU A 269 4.26 -25.82 -22.14
N GLY A 270 3.68 -26.31 -23.23
CA GLY A 270 4.36 -26.41 -24.53
C GLY A 270 4.73 -25.03 -25.06
N GLU A 271 3.81 -24.07 -25.02
CA GLU A 271 4.06 -22.68 -25.40
C GLU A 271 5.12 -22.03 -24.52
N PHE A 272 5.03 -22.22 -23.20
CA PHE A 272 5.96 -21.66 -22.22
C PHE A 272 7.38 -22.21 -22.38
N THR A 273 7.55 -23.51 -22.55
CA THR A 273 8.88 -24.12 -22.76
C THR A 273 9.45 -23.78 -24.15
N HIS A 274 8.61 -23.68 -25.16
CA HIS A 274 9.02 -23.28 -26.51
C HIS A 274 9.57 -21.84 -26.53
N MET A 275 8.94 -20.89 -25.84
CA MET A 275 9.45 -19.52 -25.78
C MET A 275 10.79 -19.43 -25.03
N LEU A 276 10.99 -20.18 -23.94
CA LEU A 276 12.30 -20.24 -23.25
C LEU A 276 13.39 -20.79 -24.18
N THR A 277 13.12 -21.90 -24.88
CA THR A 277 14.04 -22.48 -25.88
C THR A 277 14.42 -21.49 -26.98
N ASN A 278 13.48 -20.64 -27.36
CA ASN A 278 13.63 -19.68 -28.44
C ASN A 278 14.06 -18.29 -27.98
N THR A 279 14.49 -18.10 -26.73
CA THR A 279 15.03 -16.82 -26.26
C THR A 279 16.49 -16.65 -26.69
N SER A 280 16.89 -15.41 -27.01
CA SER A 280 18.29 -15.02 -27.25
C SER A 280 18.74 -13.79 -26.48
N GLY A 281 17.81 -12.91 -26.11
CA GLY A 281 18.09 -11.65 -25.43
C GLY A 281 17.27 -11.48 -24.17
N TYR A 282 17.70 -10.57 -23.29
CA TYR A 282 16.90 -10.10 -22.18
C TYR A 282 17.19 -8.64 -21.86
N LEU A 283 16.19 -7.96 -21.32
CA LEU A 283 16.34 -6.62 -20.75
C LEU A 283 15.39 -6.45 -19.56
N PHE A 284 15.68 -5.44 -18.74
CA PHE A 284 14.79 -5.01 -17.67
C PHE A 284 14.13 -3.68 -18.04
N THR A 285 12.85 -3.55 -17.70
CA THR A 285 12.11 -2.29 -17.91
C THR A 285 12.09 -1.48 -16.63
N SER A 286 11.88 -0.17 -16.78
CA SER A 286 11.65 0.72 -15.65
C SER A 286 10.30 0.48 -14.95
N ARG A 287 9.49 -0.49 -15.41
CA ARG A 287 8.28 -0.98 -14.73
C ARG A 287 8.58 -2.19 -13.83
N GLY A 288 9.84 -2.60 -13.72
CA GLY A 288 10.24 -3.75 -12.91
C GLY A 288 9.99 -5.10 -13.57
N GLU A 289 9.91 -5.13 -14.90
CA GLU A 289 9.67 -6.33 -15.71
C GLU A 289 10.98 -6.90 -16.26
N LEU A 290 10.99 -8.22 -16.46
CA LEU A 290 11.98 -8.91 -17.28
C LEU A 290 11.35 -9.17 -18.64
N ILE A 291 11.99 -8.67 -19.68
CA ILE A 291 11.63 -8.97 -21.06
C ILE A 291 12.65 -9.97 -21.61
N LEU A 292 12.16 -11.09 -22.13
CA LEU A 292 12.96 -12.00 -22.94
C LEU A 292 12.69 -11.73 -24.41
N GLU A 293 13.74 -11.59 -25.19
CA GLU A 293 13.66 -11.40 -26.64
C GLU A 293 13.81 -12.73 -27.35
N LEU A 294 12.84 -13.07 -28.20
CA LEU A 294 12.87 -14.29 -28.98
C LEU A 294 13.84 -14.17 -30.16
N LYS A 295 14.50 -15.27 -30.49
CA LYS A 295 15.41 -15.42 -31.63
C LYS A 295 14.76 -14.92 -32.92
N PHE A 296 15.59 -14.36 -33.80
CA PHE A 296 15.20 -13.89 -35.13
C PHE A 296 14.07 -12.84 -35.10
N ASP A 297 14.07 -11.97 -34.09
CA ASP A 297 13.02 -10.98 -33.85
C ASP A 297 11.62 -11.60 -33.83
N GLY A 298 11.51 -12.81 -33.25
CA GLY A 298 10.28 -13.59 -33.22
C GLY A 298 9.20 -13.01 -32.30
N GLY A 299 9.56 -12.04 -31.46
CA GLY A 299 8.68 -11.43 -30.48
C GLY A 299 9.35 -11.23 -29.13
N THR A 300 8.54 -10.89 -28.13
CA THR A 300 8.99 -10.68 -26.75
C THR A 300 8.12 -11.48 -25.77
N VAL A 301 8.72 -11.86 -24.65
CA VAL A 301 8.04 -12.46 -23.50
C VAL A 301 8.20 -11.53 -22.32
N THR A 302 7.09 -11.15 -21.71
CA THR A 302 7.08 -10.25 -20.55
C THR A 302 6.88 -11.06 -19.28
N PHE A 303 7.74 -10.83 -18.29
CA PHE A 303 7.60 -11.35 -16.94
C PHE A 303 7.61 -10.22 -15.89
N ARG A 304 6.99 -10.48 -14.73
CA ARG A 304 6.97 -9.56 -13.59
C ARG A 304 7.15 -10.25 -12.24
#